data_AF-A0AAW6SR89-F1
#
_entry.id   AF-A0AAW6SR89-F1
#
_cell.length_a   1.000
_cell.length_b   1.000
_cell.length_c   1.000
_cell.angle_alpha   90.00
_cell.angle_beta   90.00
_cell.angle_gamma   90.00
#
_symmetry.space_group_name_H-M   'P 1'
#
loop_
_entity.id
_entity.type
_entity.pdbx_description
1 polymer ?
#
loop_
_entity_poly.entity_id
_entity_poly.type
_entity_poly.pdbx_seq_one_letter_code
_entity_poly.pdbx_strand_id
1 'polypeptide(L)'
;MIKTAVILAAGMGKRIREKSGDMPKGFLAFDEKPMVQYSIEKLLNAGVTKILIGTGYKSESYEELKKQYPQIECVYNEKYETTGSMYTLYLLKNYIHEDFLLLESDLLYEKSALNILLTHKMQDVILASQFTNNGDEVFVEVSSTNSLVNMTKNKEELENIAAELVGITKLTYSTFQQLCIKVKGMLQKQQLMDYEAALVEIARQKEIYVEICQDLVWCEVDDEQHLKWAVDVIYPMIKAREHVPRMIERTILLNPGPATTTDTVKYAQVVSDICPREEEFGQILDWISNELTKLVADPNYYTSVLFGGSGTAAVEAIISSIVGNEKIIIINNGAYGERMCKIANVYELDYIEYKSPAIDRINLINLEQLIRHSDQKIAHLAVVHCETTTGMLNPIKEIGGLCKKYEINMIVDAMSSFAAIPIDMKEMNIGYLAASSNKNLQGMAGVSFIIAESQRLHKCKKIKPRSLYLHLYDQFEYFQRTQQMRFTPPVQTIYALKQAIIETKYEGISRRYDRYSKSWETLINGIEKLGLTHLVHKDHHSKIITSIIEPNYPNYDFYQMHDYFASKGFTIYPGKLDKLGTFRIANIGNITYKDMEQFIDLLDLYIKGLQGGEEYFKS
;
A
#
# COMPACT_ATOMS: atom_id res chain seq x y z
N MET A 1 20.15 -22.76 -18.99
CA MET A 1 18.81 -22.88 -18.39
C MET A 1 18.97 -23.77 -17.17
N ILE A 2 18.59 -23.29 -15.99
CA ILE A 2 18.69 -24.04 -14.73
C ILE A 2 17.60 -25.13 -14.74
N LYS A 3 17.99 -26.39 -14.54
CA LYS A 3 17.06 -27.54 -14.57
C LYS A 3 16.82 -28.18 -13.21
N THR A 4 17.68 -27.88 -12.23
CA THR A 4 17.61 -28.41 -10.88
C THR A 4 17.26 -27.31 -9.88
N ALA A 5 16.39 -27.63 -8.93
CA ALA A 5 16.14 -26.83 -7.74
C ALA A 5 16.35 -27.66 -6.47
N VAL A 6 16.71 -27.00 -5.37
CA VAL A 6 16.93 -27.55 -4.05
C VAL A 6 16.03 -26.81 -3.07
N ILE A 7 15.20 -27.53 -2.31
CA ILE A 7 14.37 -26.97 -1.25
C ILE A 7 14.86 -27.50 0.11
N LEU A 8 15.22 -26.61 1.03
CA LEU A 8 15.59 -26.96 2.39
C LEU A 8 14.33 -27.03 3.27
N ALA A 9 14.02 -28.22 3.76
CA ALA A 9 12.74 -28.55 4.38
C ALA A 9 12.86 -29.42 5.65
N ALA A 10 14.04 -29.45 6.27
CA ALA A 10 14.32 -30.33 7.41
C ALA A 10 13.87 -29.74 8.77
N GLY A 11 13.61 -28.43 8.83
CA GLY A 11 13.34 -27.69 10.06
C GLY A 11 12.04 -28.09 10.77
N MET A 12 12.03 -27.98 12.10
CA MET A 12 10.91 -28.39 12.97
C MET A 12 9.80 -27.34 13.14
N GLY A 13 10.03 -26.09 12.72
CA GLY A 13 9.06 -25.00 12.82
C GLY A 13 8.46 -24.75 14.20
N LYS A 14 9.29 -24.79 15.25
CA LYS A 14 8.83 -24.79 16.65
C LYS A 14 7.87 -23.64 17.00
N ARG A 15 8.01 -22.48 16.36
CA ARG A 15 7.22 -21.25 16.60
C ARG A 15 5.78 -21.28 16.04
N ILE A 16 5.44 -22.21 15.14
CA ILE A 16 4.12 -22.27 14.47
C ILE A 16 3.41 -23.61 14.64
N ARG A 17 3.91 -24.48 15.52
CA ARG A 17 3.43 -25.86 15.70
C ARG A 17 1.94 -25.98 15.98
N GLU A 18 1.34 -25.05 16.71
CA GLU A 18 -0.10 -25.08 17.00
C GLU A 18 -0.96 -24.92 15.74
N LYS A 19 -0.44 -24.24 14.71
CA LYS A 19 -1.12 -24.01 13.43
C LYS A 19 -0.76 -25.04 12.36
N SER A 20 0.50 -25.47 12.31
CA SER A 20 0.94 -26.51 11.37
C SER A 20 0.52 -27.92 11.82
N GLY A 21 0.11 -28.10 13.08
CA GLY A 21 -0.19 -29.41 13.65
C GLY A 21 1.02 -30.33 13.57
N ASP A 22 0.78 -31.56 13.10
CA ASP A 22 1.81 -32.59 12.89
C ASP A 22 2.53 -32.50 11.54
N MET A 23 2.35 -31.42 10.77
CA MET A 23 2.91 -31.25 9.43
C MET A 23 4.13 -30.30 9.44
N PRO A 24 5.08 -30.43 8.48
CA PRO A 24 6.14 -29.45 8.27
C PRO A 24 5.57 -28.07 7.91
N LYS A 25 6.28 -26.98 8.22
CA LYS A 25 5.89 -25.59 7.92
C LYS A 25 5.50 -25.36 6.46
N GLY A 26 6.23 -25.97 5.52
CA GLY A 26 5.93 -25.88 4.09
C GLY A 26 4.53 -26.38 3.72
N PHE A 27 3.86 -27.12 4.60
CA PHE A 27 2.50 -27.62 4.43
C PHE A 27 1.41 -26.74 5.05
N LEU A 28 1.75 -25.56 5.59
CA LEU A 28 0.75 -24.54 5.88
C LEU A 28 -0.02 -24.21 4.59
N ALA A 29 -1.34 -24.31 4.66
CA ALA A 29 -2.21 -24.18 3.50
C ALA A 29 -2.65 -22.73 3.30
N PHE A 30 -2.64 -22.29 2.05
CA PHE A 30 -3.23 -21.03 1.59
C PHE A 30 -4.30 -21.37 0.56
N ASP A 31 -5.52 -20.92 0.82
CA ASP A 31 -6.75 -21.53 0.28
C ASP A 31 -6.77 -23.03 0.65
N GLU A 32 -6.66 -23.95 -0.32
CA GLU A 32 -6.66 -25.41 -0.09
C GLU A 32 -5.32 -26.07 -0.45
N LYS A 33 -4.26 -25.28 -0.71
CA LYS A 33 -2.98 -25.79 -1.21
C LYS A 33 -1.82 -25.47 -0.25
N PRO A 34 -0.95 -26.46 0.05
CA PRO A 34 0.32 -26.26 0.75
C PRO A 34 1.21 -25.16 0.12
N MET A 35 1.81 -24.32 0.95
CA MET A 35 2.78 -23.29 0.53
C MET A 35 3.90 -23.85 -0.35
N VAL A 36 4.52 -24.96 0.06
CA VAL A 36 5.61 -25.59 -0.69
C VAL A 36 5.16 -26.11 -2.06
N GLN A 37 3.89 -26.48 -2.20
CA GLN A 37 3.33 -26.92 -3.48
C GLN A 37 3.23 -25.75 -4.47
N TYR A 38 2.90 -24.52 -4.01
CA TYR A 38 3.00 -23.33 -4.85
C TYR A 38 4.43 -23.10 -5.36
N SER A 39 5.43 -23.29 -4.50
CA SER A 39 6.85 -23.18 -4.88
C SER A 39 7.23 -24.21 -5.95
N ILE A 40 6.84 -25.48 -5.75
CA ILE A 40 7.07 -26.57 -6.71
C ILE A 40 6.44 -26.26 -8.07
N GLU A 41 5.17 -25.87 -8.11
CA GLU A 41 4.49 -25.55 -9.37
C GLU A 41 5.14 -24.37 -10.08
N LYS A 42 5.59 -23.34 -9.35
CA LYS A 42 6.32 -22.20 -9.91
C LYS A 42 7.66 -22.62 -10.52
N LEU A 43 8.43 -23.48 -9.83
CA LEU A 43 9.68 -24.03 -10.34
C LEU A 43 9.45 -24.83 -11.63
N LEU A 44 8.44 -25.72 -11.64
CA LEU A 44 8.11 -26.53 -12.82
C LEU A 44 7.68 -25.64 -14.01
N ASN A 45 6.85 -24.63 -13.78
CA ASN A 45 6.43 -23.67 -14.80
C ASN A 45 7.60 -22.83 -15.32
N ALA A 46 8.64 -22.61 -14.50
CA ALA A 46 9.86 -21.94 -14.89
C ALA A 46 10.87 -22.84 -15.63
N GLY A 47 10.52 -24.12 -15.86
CA GLY A 47 11.33 -25.07 -16.63
C GLY A 47 12.27 -25.94 -15.80
N VAL A 48 12.14 -25.94 -14.47
CA VAL A 48 12.86 -26.89 -13.59
C VAL A 48 12.30 -28.29 -13.82
N THR A 49 13.18 -29.26 -14.01
CA THR A 49 12.81 -30.66 -14.28
C THR A 49 13.18 -31.61 -13.15
N LYS A 50 14.02 -31.17 -12.20
CA LYS A 50 14.43 -31.94 -11.02
C LYS A 50 14.34 -31.06 -9.77
N ILE A 51 13.66 -31.53 -8.73
CA ILE A 51 13.54 -30.83 -7.44
C ILE A 51 14.06 -31.75 -6.34
N LEU A 52 15.20 -31.38 -5.76
CA LEU A 52 15.78 -32.06 -4.61
C LEU A 52 15.23 -31.43 -3.33
N ILE A 53 14.64 -32.23 -2.43
CA ILE A 53 14.12 -31.73 -1.16
C ILE A 53 14.93 -32.35 -0.02
N GLY A 54 15.66 -31.52 0.71
CA GLY A 54 16.33 -31.93 1.94
C GLY A 54 15.33 -32.00 3.08
N THR A 55 14.87 -33.21 3.42
CA THR A 55 13.81 -33.44 4.42
C THR A 55 14.38 -33.76 5.80
N GLY A 56 13.52 -33.70 6.82
CA GLY A 56 13.88 -33.95 8.21
C GLY A 56 12.61 -34.23 9.00
N TYR A 57 12.21 -33.29 9.85
CA TYR A 57 10.94 -33.39 10.58
C TYR A 57 9.77 -33.76 9.65
N LYS A 58 9.07 -34.86 9.98
CA LYS A 58 7.85 -35.32 9.28
C LYS A 58 8.02 -35.52 7.77
N SER A 59 9.18 -36.07 7.38
CA SER A 59 9.58 -36.33 5.99
C SER A 59 8.56 -37.10 5.14
N GLU A 60 7.70 -37.91 5.76
CA GLU A 60 6.61 -38.65 5.12
C GLU A 60 5.67 -37.74 4.31
N SER A 61 5.49 -36.49 4.74
CA SER A 61 4.64 -35.51 4.04
C SER A 61 5.21 -35.18 2.64
N TYR A 62 6.53 -35.04 2.54
CA TYR A 62 7.22 -34.77 1.28
C TYR A 62 7.31 -36.01 0.39
N GLU A 63 7.44 -37.21 0.98
CA GLU A 63 7.35 -38.47 0.22
C GLU A 63 5.95 -38.69 -0.38
N GLU A 64 4.89 -38.26 0.32
CA GLU A 64 3.54 -38.27 -0.25
C GLU A 64 3.42 -37.27 -1.41
N LEU A 65 3.97 -36.06 -1.26
CA LEU A 65 3.95 -35.03 -2.29
C LEU A 65 4.68 -35.48 -3.57
N LYS A 66 5.77 -36.24 -3.43
CA LYS A 66 6.50 -36.86 -4.55
C LYS A 66 5.64 -37.77 -5.41
N LYS A 67 4.59 -38.41 -4.87
CA LYS A 67 3.66 -39.22 -5.67
C LYS A 67 2.85 -38.37 -6.66
N GLN A 68 2.60 -37.11 -6.32
CA GLN A 68 1.93 -36.15 -7.20
C GLN A 68 2.91 -35.47 -8.16
N TYR A 69 4.15 -35.22 -7.71
CA TYR A 69 5.20 -34.56 -8.47
C TYR A 69 6.42 -35.46 -8.63
N PRO A 70 6.50 -36.30 -9.68
CA PRO A 70 7.58 -37.27 -9.88
C PRO A 70 8.96 -36.64 -10.11
N GLN A 71 9.03 -35.32 -10.33
CA GLN A 71 10.26 -34.53 -10.40
C GLN A 71 10.95 -34.39 -9.03
N ILE A 72 10.26 -34.73 -7.93
CA ILE A 72 10.77 -34.63 -6.57
C ILE A 72 11.64 -35.83 -6.20
N GLU A 73 12.80 -35.54 -5.61
CA GLU A 73 13.66 -36.52 -4.95
C GLU A 73 14.00 -36.01 -3.54
N CYS A 74 13.54 -36.75 -2.52
CA CYS A 74 13.76 -36.43 -1.13
C CYS A 74 15.08 -37.03 -0.62
N VAL A 75 15.83 -36.27 0.17
CA VAL A 75 17.03 -36.73 0.87
C VAL A 75 16.88 -36.42 2.35
N TYR A 76 16.76 -37.46 3.15
CA TYR A 76 16.48 -37.35 4.58
C TYR A 76 17.73 -36.99 5.39
N ASN A 77 17.62 -35.94 6.20
CA ASN A 77 18.59 -35.58 7.22
C ASN A 77 18.20 -36.25 8.55
N GLU A 78 18.80 -37.41 8.87
CA GLU A 78 18.59 -38.11 10.15
C GLU A 78 18.94 -37.29 11.40
N LYS A 79 19.74 -36.22 11.25
CA LYS A 79 20.23 -35.37 12.34
C LYS A 79 19.56 -34.00 12.37
N TYR A 80 18.40 -33.84 11.74
CA TYR A 80 17.71 -32.55 11.60
C TYR A 80 17.45 -31.82 12.95
N GLU A 81 17.33 -32.54 14.07
CA GLU A 81 17.13 -31.94 15.39
C GLU A 81 18.38 -31.26 15.97
N THR A 82 19.57 -31.66 15.53
CA THR A 82 20.86 -31.22 16.07
C THR A 82 21.74 -30.50 15.05
N THR A 83 21.25 -30.33 13.82
CA THR A 83 21.98 -29.70 12.72
C THR A 83 21.21 -28.54 12.09
N GLY A 84 21.93 -27.55 11.56
CA GLY A 84 21.34 -26.40 10.86
C GLY A 84 21.03 -26.67 9.39
N SER A 85 20.53 -25.64 8.69
CA SER A 85 20.13 -25.71 7.28
C SER A 85 21.31 -26.08 6.36
N MET A 86 22.54 -25.66 6.69
CA MET A 86 23.74 -26.00 5.90
C MET A 86 24.06 -27.49 5.91
N TYR A 87 23.82 -28.21 7.02
CA TYR A 87 24.07 -29.65 7.07
C TYR A 87 23.11 -30.40 6.14
N THR A 88 21.83 -30.00 6.12
CA THR A 88 20.83 -30.54 5.19
C THR A 88 21.25 -30.30 3.74
N LEU A 89 21.70 -29.10 3.41
CA LEU A 89 22.25 -28.78 2.09
C LEU A 89 23.50 -29.61 1.75
N TYR A 90 24.39 -29.84 2.73
CA TYR A 90 25.60 -30.64 2.53
C TYR A 90 25.31 -32.12 2.23
N LEU A 91 24.23 -32.70 2.75
CA LEU A 91 23.83 -34.08 2.42
C LEU A 91 23.44 -34.24 0.94
N LEU A 92 22.95 -33.16 0.32
CA LEU A 92 22.56 -33.13 -1.10
C LEU A 92 23.75 -33.08 -2.06
N LYS A 93 24.99 -32.97 -1.58
CA LYS A 93 26.20 -32.83 -2.41
C LYS A 93 26.41 -33.94 -3.45
N ASN A 94 25.89 -35.13 -3.17
CA ASN A 94 26.00 -36.30 -4.06
C ASN A 94 24.86 -36.38 -5.08
N TYR A 95 23.86 -35.50 -4.99
CA TYR A 95 22.65 -35.50 -5.83
C TYR A 95 22.58 -34.28 -6.76
N ILE A 96 23.29 -33.20 -6.42
CA ILE A 96 23.44 -31.98 -7.21
C ILE A 96 24.65 -32.14 -8.12
N HIS A 97 24.45 -31.96 -9.43
CA HIS A 97 25.50 -32.12 -10.46
C HIS A 97 25.51 -31.00 -11.52
N GLU A 98 24.69 -29.98 -11.32
CA GLU A 98 24.54 -28.85 -12.23
C GLU A 98 24.16 -27.60 -11.43
N ASP A 99 24.14 -26.45 -12.11
CA ASP A 99 23.70 -25.20 -11.53
C ASP A 99 22.22 -25.31 -11.10
N PHE A 100 21.88 -24.70 -9.98
CA PHE A 100 20.59 -24.92 -9.33
C PHE A 100 20.05 -23.66 -8.66
N LEU A 101 18.74 -23.66 -8.39
CA LEU A 101 18.11 -22.73 -7.47
C LEU A 101 18.06 -23.37 -6.08
N LEU A 102 18.49 -22.65 -5.05
CA LEU A 102 18.34 -22.99 -3.63
C LEU A 102 17.17 -22.18 -3.06
N LEU A 103 16.23 -22.86 -2.39
CA LEU A 103 15.05 -22.27 -1.79
C LEU A 103 14.82 -22.80 -0.37
N GLU A 104 14.18 -22.00 0.46
CA GLU A 104 13.58 -22.43 1.72
C GLU A 104 12.15 -22.95 1.51
N SER A 105 11.69 -23.84 2.39
CA SER A 105 10.38 -24.49 2.26
C SER A 105 9.20 -23.64 2.73
N ASP A 106 9.48 -22.58 3.49
CA ASP A 106 8.51 -21.73 4.18
C ASP A 106 8.26 -20.38 3.52
N LEU A 107 8.52 -20.31 2.20
CA LEU A 107 8.37 -19.09 1.40
C LEU A 107 7.06 -19.05 0.61
N LEU A 108 6.38 -17.90 0.67
CA LEU A 108 5.48 -17.43 -0.38
C LEU A 108 6.20 -16.33 -1.17
N TYR A 109 6.21 -16.43 -2.48
CA TYR A 109 6.86 -15.43 -3.36
C TYR A 109 6.16 -15.35 -4.70
N GLU A 110 6.14 -14.18 -5.34
CA GLU A 110 5.61 -14.04 -6.70
C GLU A 110 6.52 -14.68 -7.77
N LYS A 111 5.93 -15.15 -8.88
CA LYS A 111 6.63 -15.84 -9.99
C LYS A 111 7.82 -15.07 -10.57
N SER A 112 7.81 -13.73 -10.49
CA SER A 112 8.90 -12.87 -10.96
C SER A 112 10.21 -13.16 -10.21
N ALA A 113 10.17 -13.60 -8.94
CA ALA A 113 11.34 -13.96 -8.15
C ALA A 113 12.24 -14.97 -8.89
N LEU A 114 11.64 -16.01 -9.45
CA LEU A 114 12.36 -17.02 -10.23
C LEU A 114 12.87 -16.45 -11.56
N ASN A 115 12.04 -15.68 -12.26
CA ASN A 115 12.42 -15.09 -13.55
C ASN A 115 13.61 -14.15 -13.43
N ILE A 116 13.67 -13.34 -12.36
CA ILE A 116 14.81 -12.47 -12.07
C ILE A 116 16.09 -13.29 -12.02
N LEU A 117 16.13 -14.35 -11.20
CA LEU A 117 17.31 -15.20 -11.07
C LEU A 117 17.67 -15.96 -12.35
N LEU A 118 16.67 -16.56 -13.00
CA LEU A 118 16.86 -17.41 -14.19
C LEU A 118 17.35 -16.63 -15.41
N THR A 119 16.97 -15.36 -15.53
CA THR A 119 17.39 -14.47 -16.64
C THR A 119 18.62 -13.62 -16.29
N HIS A 120 19.05 -13.60 -15.02
CA HIS A 120 20.19 -12.80 -14.59
C HIS A 120 21.50 -13.23 -15.24
N LYS A 121 22.33 -12.26 -15.63
CA LYS A 121 23.61 -12.48 -16.33
C LYS A 121 24.69 -13.09 -15.42
N MET A 122 24.73 -12.71 -14.15
CA MET A 122 25.65 -13.30 -13.17
C MET A 122 25.25 -14.74 -12.86
N GLN A 123 26.25 -15.58 -12.61
CA GLN A 123 26.05 -17.03 -12.44
C GLN A 123 25.62 -17.41 -11.02
N ASP A 124 26.23 -16.79 -10.01
CA ASP A 124 25.89 -16.95 -8.60
C ASP A 124 25.19 -15.67 -8.11
N VAL A 125 23.91 -15.79 -7.74
CA VAL A 125 23.02 -14.66 -7.44
C VAL A 125 22.13 -14.96 -6.23
N ILE A 126 22.21 -14.12 -5.21
CA ILE A 126 21.26 -14.08 -4.08
C ILE A 126 20.15 -13.10 -4.43
N LEU A 127 18.89 -13.52 -4.29
CA LEU A 127 17.76 -12.60 -4.36
C LEU A 127 17.56 -11.95 -3.00
N ALA A 128 17.53 -10.62 -3.00
CA ALA A 128 17.23 -9.80 -1.84
C ALA A 128 16.10 -8.81 -2.15
N SER A 129 15.47 -8.28 -1.11
CA SER A 129 14.37 -7.32 -1.21
C SER A 129 14.55 -6.14 -0.26
N GLN A 130 13.65 -5.15 -0.32
CA GLN A 130 13.54 -4.17 0.74
C GLN A 130 13.13 -4.82 2.07
N PHE A 131 13.41 -4.14 3.18
CA PHE A 131 13.03 -4.63 4.50
C PHE A 131 11.51 -4.81 4.63
N THR A 132 11.11 -6.01 5.00
CA THR A 132 9.74 -6.41 5.28
C THR A 132 9.26 -5.87 6.63
N ASN A 133 10.19 -5.62 7.57
CA ASN A 133 9.92 -5.19 8.95
C ASN A 133 9.05 -6.20 9.73
N ASN A 134 9.27 -7.49 9.48
CA ASN A 134 8.55 -8.60 10.11
C ASN A 134 9.24 -9.16 11.37
N GLY A 135 10.48 -8.75 11.67
CA GLY A 135 11.15 -9.05 12.95
C GLY A 135 12.01 -10.32 12.99
N ASP A 136 12.15 -11.05 11.88
CA ASP A 136 13.10 -12.17 11.74
C ASP A 136 14.02 -12.02 10.52
N GLU A 137 14.21 -10.77 10.06
CA GLU A 137 14.92 -10.47 8.82
C GLU A 137 16.38 -10.93 8.87
N VAL A 138 16.83 -11.54 7.78
CA VAL A 138 18.26 -11.73 7.52
C VAL A 138 18.76 -10.54 6.71
N PHE A 139 19.43 -9.62 7.39
CA PHE A 139 20.00 -8.41 6.82
C PHE A 139 21.21 -8.74 5.96
N VAL A 140 21.28 -8.13 4.77
CA VAL A 140 22.33 -8.34 3.78
C VAL A 140 23.17 -7.07 3.64
N GLU A 141 24.48 -7.23 3.76
CA GLU A 141 25.49 -6.22 3.46
C GLU A 141 26.15 -6.53 2.11
N VAL A 142 26.29 -5.48 1.29
CA VAL A 142 26.86 -5.59 -0.05
C VAL A 142 27.98 -4.58 -0.24
N SER A 143 28.92 -4.94 -1.11
CA SER A 143 29.95 -4.02 -1.60
C SER A 143 29.38 -3.01 -2.59
N SER A 144 30.20 -2.04 -3.02
CA SER A 144 29.81 -1.05 -4.04
C SER A 144 29.39 -1.63 -5.41
N THR A 145 29.70 -2.90 -5.67
CA THR A 145 29.32 -3.64 -6.89
C THR A 145 28.17 -4.62 -6.66
N ASN A 146 27.46 -4.50 -5.54
CA ASN A 146 26.41 -5.44 -5.10
C ASN A 146 26.89 -6.88 -4.87
N SER A 147 28.18 -7.10 -4.66
CA SER A 147 28.69 -8.42 -4.26
C SER A 147 28.49 -8.62 -2.75
N LEU A 148 28.10 -9.83 -2.33
CA LEU A 148 27.83 -10.17 -0.94
C LEU A 148 29.05 -9.95 -0.05
N VAL A 149 28.88 -9.23 1.06
CA VAL A 149 29.91 -9.04 2.09
C VAL A 149 29.56 -9.82 3.36
N ASN A 150 28.33 -9.68 3.86
CA ASN A 150 27.88 -10.33 5.08
C ASN A 150 26.36 -10.54 5.10
N MET A 151 25.88 -11.48 5.91
CA MET A 151 24.45 -11.71 6.19
C MET A 151 24.27 -12.07 7.66
N THR A 152 23.29 -11.47 8.34
CA THR A 152 23.05 -11.70 9.77
C THR A 152 21.65 -11.22 10.18
N LYS A 153 21.09 -11.81 11.23
CA LYS A 153 19.86 -11.31 11.87
C LYS A 153 20.12 -10.13 12.81
N ASN A 154 21.39 -9.87 13.14
CA ASN A 154 21.78 -8.77 14.03
C ASN A 154 22.30 -7.56 13.24
N LYS A 155 21.50 -6.51 13.16
CA LYS A 155 21.85 -5.25 12.46
C LYS A 155 23.17 -4.63 12.92
N GLU A 156 23.56 -4.82 14.18
CA GLU A 156 24.77 -4.22 14.76
C GLU A 156 26.07 -4.84 14.22
N GLU A 157 25.99 -6.01 13.58
CA GLU A 157 27.14 -6.72 13.00
C GLU A 157 27.44 -6.29 11.55
N LEU A 158 26.68 -5.35 10.99
CA LEU A 158 26.80 -4.87 9.62
C LEU A 158 27.23 -3.40 9.60
N GLU A 159 28.15 -3.04 8.71
CA GLU A 159 28.51 -1.62 8.51
C GLU A 159 27.47 -0.92 7.63
N ASN A 160 27.04 -1.58 6.54
CA ASN A 160 26.08 -1.02 5.59
C ASN A 160 24.96 -2.00 5.24
N ILE A 161 23.81 -1.85 5.89
CA ILE A 161 22.65 -2.69 5.64
C ILE A 161 21.97 -2.26 4.33
N ALA A 162 21.96 -3.15 3.34
CA ALA A 162 21.46 -2.84 2.01
C ALA A 162 20.07 -3.43 1.71
N ALA A 163 19.80 -4.64 2.21
CA ALA A 163 18.60 -5.39 1.84
C ALA A 163 18.28 -6.51 2.85
N GLU A 164 17.19 -7.22 2.61
CA GLU A 164 16.77 -8.43 3.31
C GLU A 164 16.84 -9.64 2.37
N LEU A 165 17.40 -10.75 2.85
CA LEU A 165 17.47 -12.02 2.10
C LEU A 165 16.06 -12.58 1.87
N VAL A 166 15.76 -13.00 0.63
CA VAL A 166 14.47 -13.59 0.26
C VAL A 166 14.41 -15.11 0.51
N GLY A 167 15.56 -15.77 0.67
CA GLY A 167 15.65 -17.22 0.80
C GLY A 167 15.63 -17.97 -0.54
N ILE A 168 15.86 -17.26 -1.67
CA ILE A 168 15.98 -17.84 -3.02
C ILE A 168 17.32 -17.42 -3.64
N THR A 169 18.16 -18.40 -3.99
CA THR A 169 19.52 -18.16 -4.51
C THR A 169 19.78 -19.01 -5.75
N LYS A 170 20.36 -18.44 -6.80
CA LYS A 170 20.93 -19.18 -7.94
C LYS A 170 22.41 -19.46 -7.67
N LEU A 171 22.83 -20.71 -7.69
CA LEU A 171 24.22 -21.10 -7.48
C LEU A 171 24.72 -21.97 -8.62
N THR A 172 25.97 -21.75 -9.00
CA THR A 172 26.69 -22.67 -9.88
C THR A 172 27.08 -23.93 -9.13
N TYR A 173 27.16 -25.05 -9.86
CA TYR A 173 27.64 -26.30 -9.28
C TYR A 173 29.06 -26.15 -8.70
N SER A 174 29.92 -25.40 -9.39
CA SER A 174 31.29 -25.14 -8.95
C SER A 174 31.35 -24.39 -7.61
N THR A 175 30.53 -23.34 -7.42
CA THR A 175 30.43 -22.63 -6.13
C THR A 175 29.99 -23.58 -5.03
N PHE A 176 28.97 -24.39 -5.29
CA PHE A 176 28.46 -25.34 -4.31
C PHE A 176 29.47 -26.44 -3.93
N GLN A 177 30.30 -26.91 -4.87
CA GLN A 177 31.41 -27.82 -4.56
C GLN A 177 32.42 -27.18 -3.62
N GLN A 178 32.82 -25.93 -3.90
CA GLN A 178 33.75 -25.18 -3.05
C GLN A 178 33.17 -24.90 -1.67
N LEU A 179 31.88 -24.53 -1.60
CA LEU A 179 31.12 -24.38 -0.36
C LEU A 179 31.19 -25.67 0.47
N CYS A 180 30.89 -26.82 -0.14
CA CYS A 180 30.93 -28.13 0.50
C CYS A 180 32.33 -28.49 1.03
N ILE A 181 33.40 -28.15 0.29
CA ILE A 181 34.79 -28.35 0.74
C ILE A 181 35.09 -27.47 1.97
N LYS A 182 34.70 -26.19 1.91
CA LYS A 182 34.92 -25.20 2.98
C LYS A 182 34.20 -25.60 4.27
N VAL A 183 32.93 -25.98 4.19
CA VAL A 183 32.12 -26.27 5.40
C VAL A 183 32.38 -27.64 6.00
N LYS A 184 33.00 -28.59 5.28
CA LYS A 184 33.20 -29.97 5.76
C LYS A 184 33.88 -30.03 7.15
N GLY A 185 34.90 -29.21 7.38
CA GLY A 185 35.59 -29.12 8.68
C GLY A 185 34.84 -28.27 9.70
N MET A 186 34.00 -27.33 9.25
CA MET A 186 33.21 -26.45 10.11
C MET A 186 32.01 -27.19 10.70
N LEU A 187 31.30 -27.98 9.89
CA LEU A 187 30.15 -28.80 10.32
C LEU A 187 30.52 -29.84 11.39
N GLN A 188 31.80 -30.23 11.49
CA GLN A 188 32.27 -31.08 12.59
C GLN A 188 32.35 -30.34 13.93
N LYS A 189 32.56 -29.02 13.91
CA LYS A 189 32.73 -28.16 15.09
C LYS A 189 31.44 -27.40 15.45
N GLN A 190 30.66 -27.03 14.46
CA GLN A 190 29.43 -26.24 14.57
C GLN A 190 28.33 -26.91 13.73
N GLN A 191 27.55 -27.78 14.35
CA GLN A 191 26.52 -28.55 13.65
C GLN A 191 25.29 -27.71 13.30
N LEU A 192 25.00 -26.66 14.08
CA LEU A 192 23.88 -25.72 13.89
C LEU A 192 24.22 -24.56 12.94
N MET A 193 25.06 -24.81 11.93
CA MET A 193 25.40 -23.78 10.93
C MET A 193 24.27 -23.61 9.91
N ASP A 194 23.88 -22.37 9.68
CA ASP A 194 22.93 -22.00 8.64
C ASP A 194 23.62 -21.82 7.27
N TYR A 195 22.89 -22.05 6.18
CA TYR A 195 23.46 -22.03 4.84
C TYR A 195 23.90 -20.60 4.44
N GLU A 196 23.25 -19.60 5.00
CA GLU A 196 23.52 -18.17 4.85
C GLU A 196 24.94 -17.84 5.34
N ALA A 197 25.30 -18.31 6.54
CA ALA A 197 26.65 -18.14 7.08
C ALA A 197 27.71 -18.81 6.20
N ALA A 198 27.37 -19.96 5.60
CA ALA A 198 28.25 -20.64 4.67
C ALA A 198 28.40 -19.87 3.34
N LEU A 199 27.32 -19.23 2.84
CA LEU A 199 27.36 -18.35 1.67
C LEU A 199 28.28 -17.14 1.91
N VAL A 200 28.26 -16.55 3.10
CA VAL A 200 29.20 -15.48 3.49
C VAL A 200 30.65 -15.97 3.47
N GLU A 201 30.93 -17.17 3.99
CA GLU A 201 32.29 -17.74 3.99
C GLU A 201 32.85 -18.02 2.60
N ILE A 202 32.02 -18.42 1.64
CA ILE A 202 32.45 -18.62 0.26
C ILE A 202 32.54 -17.29 -0.51
N ALA A 203 31.70 -16.30 -0.17
CA ALA A 203 31.72 -14.96 -0.80
C ALA A 203 33.06 -14.23 -0.62
N ARG A 204 33.81 -14.56 0.45
CA ARG A 204 35.18 -14.07 0.68
C ARG A 204 36.20 -14.57 -0.36
N GLN A 205 35.89 -15.64 -1.10
CA GLN A 205 36.80 -16.26 -2.06
C GLN A 205 36.29 -16.14 -3.51
N LYS A 206 34.98 -16.05 -3.69
CA LYS A 206 34.32 -15.98 -4.98
C LYS A 206 33.18 -14.98 -4.91
N GLU A 207 33.03 -14.17 -5.94
CA GLU A 207 31.91 -13.23 -6.03
C GLU A 207 30.56 -13.97 -6.04
N ILE A 208 29.65 -13.53 -5.16
CA ILE A 208 28.23 -13.85 -5.19
C ILE A 208 27.50 -12.52 -5.29
N TYR A 209 26.78 -12.32 -6.40
CA TYR A 209 26.07 -11.08 -6.65
C TYR A 209 24.75 -11.06 -5.87
N VAL A 210 24.34 -9.90 -5.35
CA VAL A 210 23.06 -9.71 -4.65
C VAL A 210 22.16 -8.84 -5.52
N GLU A 211 21.09 -9.43 -6.02
CA GLU A 211 20.07 -8.70 -6.79
C GLU A 211 18.99 -8.19 -5.83
N ILE A 212 18.95 -6.87 -5.61
CA ILE A 212 18.02 -6.22 -4.68
C ILE A 212 16.77 -5.76 -5.43
N CYS A 213 15.68 -6.53 -5.32
CA CYS A 213 14.40 -6.19 -5.93
C CYS A 213 13.56 -5.29 -5.01
N GLN A 214 13.24 -4.09 -5.50
CA GLN A 214 12.55 -3.07 -4.69
C GLN A 214 11.04 -3.33 -4.51
N ASP A 215 10.41 -4.07 -5.42
CA ASP A 215 8.95 -4.29 -5.45
C ASP A 215 8.60 -5.78 -5.52
N LEU A 216 9.38 -6.61 -4.82
CA LEU A 216 9.13 -8.05 -4.74
C LEU A 216 8.11 -8.36 -3.66
N VAL A 217 7.00 -9.02 -4.03
CA VAL A 217 6.03 -9.52 -3.05
C VAL A 217 6.41 -10.94 -2.62
N TRP A 218 6.84 -11.07 -1.37
CA TRP A 218 7.18 -12.34 -0.75
C TRP A 218 7.05 -12.26 0.78
N CYS A 219 7.09 -13.40 1.44
CA CYS A 219 7.34 -13.54 2.88
C CYS A 219 7.78 -14.96 3.24
N GLU A 220 8.50 -15.08 4.35
CA GLU A 220 8.65 -16.33 5.10
C GLU A 220 7.53 -16.49 6.13
N VAL A 221 7.16 -17.73 6.46
CA VAL A 221 6.10 -18.04 7.44
C VAL A 221 6.65 -18.83 8.62
N ASP A 222 7.15 -18.09 9.61
CA ASP A 222 7.83 -18.63 10.78
C ASP A 222 6.98 -18.78 12.03
N ASP A 223 6.06 -17.84 12.23
CA ASP A 223 5.20 -17.74 13.40
C ASP A 223 3.78 -17.26 13.04
N GLU A 224 2.92 -17.11 14.04
CA GLU A 224 1.53 -16.73 13.83
C GLU A 224 1.35 -15.32 13.25
N GLN A 225 2.25 -14.38 13.56
CA GLN A 225 2.21 -13.03 13.01
C GLN A 225 2.56 -13.06 11.53
N HIS A 226 3.58 -13.82 11.15
CA HIS A 226 3.94 -14.04 9.75
C HIS A 226 2.80 -14.72 8.99
N LEU A 227 2.18 -15.76 9.57
CA LEU A 227 1.04 -16.44 8.96
C LEU A 227 -0.14 -15.48 8.75
N LYS A 228 -0.46 -14.67 9.75
CA LYS A 228 -1.53 -13.67 9.64
C LYS A 228 -1.24 -12.67 8.53
N TRP A 229 -0.02 -12.15 8.46
CA TRP A 229 0.40 -11.24 7.40
C TRP A 229 0.36 -11.89 6.00
N ALA A 230 0.81 -13.15 5.92
CA ALA A 230 0.78 -13.94 4.71
C ALA A 230 -0.65 -14.10 4.17
N VAL A 231 -1.60 -14.49 5.04
CA VAL A 231 -3.01 -14.66 4.67
C VAL A 231 -3.69 -13.34 4.33
N ASP A 232 -3.49 -12.30 5.16
CA ASP A 232 -4.23 -11.05 5.05
C ASP A 232 -3.71 -10.13 3.93
N VAL A 233 -2.44 -10.28 3.52
CA VAL A 233 -1.76 -9.34 2.62
C VAL A 233 -0.93 -10.01 1.54
N ILE A 234 0.08 -10.81 1.89
CA ILE A 234 1.08 -11.27 0.90
C ILE A 234 0.49 -12.25 -0.11
N TYR A 235 -0.22 -13.28 0.35
CA TYR A 235 -0.84 -14.26 -0.55
C TYR A 235 -1.87 -13.61 -1.50
N PRO A 236 -2.81 -12.76 -1.03
CA PRO A 236 -3.68 -11.99 -1.91
C PRO A 236 -2.93 -11.12 -2.93
N MET A 237 -1.83 -10.47 -2.52
CA MET A 237 -0.99 -9.67 -3.42
C MET A 237 -0.35 -10.52 -4.52
N ILE A 238 0.25 -11.66 -4.16
CA ILE A 238 0.84 -12.62 -5.12
C ILE A 238 -0.24 -13.08 -6.10
N LYS A 239 -1.39 -13.51 -5.58
CA LYS A 239 -2.53 -13.96 -6.39
C LYS A 239 -2.95 -12.86 -7.37
N ALA A 240 -3.17 -11.63 -6.89
CA ALA A 240 -3.58 -10.52 -7.74
C ALA A 240 -2.58 -10.24 -8.87
N ARG A 241 -1.28 -10.16 -8.55
CA ARG A 241 -0.23 -9.89 -9.55
C ARG A 241 -0.09 -11.01 -10.57
N GLU A 242 -0.18 -12.26 -10.14
CA GLU A 242 -0.03 -13.42 -11.03
C GLU A 242 -1.23 -13.62 -11.96
N HIS A 243 -2.41 -13.12 -11.58
CA HIS A 243 -3.65 -13.19 -12.36
C HIS A 243 -3.87 -12.02 -13.33
N VAL A 244 -2.97 -11.03 -13.38
CA VAL A 244 -3.05 -9.95 -14.39
C VAL A 244 -2.82 -10.57 -15.78
N PRO A 245 -3.84 -10.60 -16.68
CA PRO A 245 -3.73 -11.30 -17.96
C PRO A 245 -2.91 -10.51 -18.98
N ARG A 246 -2.93 -9.18 -18.89
CA ARG A 246 -2.11 -8.26 -19.69
C ARG A 246 -1.93 -6.95 -18.95
N MET A 247 -0.83 -6.25 -19.23
CA MET A 247 -0.63 -4.90 -18.74
C MET A 247 -1.58 -3.93 -19.44
N ILE A 248 -2.12 -2.97 -18.70
CA ILE A 248 -2.92 -1.86 -19.23
C ILE A 248 -2.00 -0.66 -19.46
N GLU A 249 -2.31 0.15 -20.47
CA GLU A 249 -1.60 1.40 -20.71
C GLU A 249 -1.59 2.27 -19.44
N ARG A 250 -0.39 2.72 -19.05
CA ARG A 250 -0.17 3.50 -17.83
C ARG A 250 -0.20 4.99 -18.16
N THR A 251 -1.37 5.62 -18.04
CA THR A 251 -1.50 7.08 -18.04
C THR A 251 -1.11 7.66 -16.68
N ILE A 252 -0.28 8.70 -16.66
CA ILE A 252 0.12 9.42 -15.45
C ILE A 252 -0.90 10.54 -15.16
N LEU A 253 -1.77 10.29 -14.19
CA LEU A 253 -2.82 11.21 -13.80
C LEU A 253 -2.33 12.15 -12.69
N LEU A 254 -2.06 13.41 -13.05
CA LEU A 254 -1.63 14.48 -12.13
C LEU A 254 -2.83 15.32 -11.66
N ASN A 255 -4.04 14.76 -11.65
CA ASN A 255 -5.23 15.32 -11.02
C ASN A 255 -5.47 14.64 -9.65
N PRO A 256 -6.17 15.29 -8.69
CA PRO A 256 -6.26 14.80 -7.31
C PRO A 256 -7.27 13.66 -7.13
N GLY A 257 -7.49 12.81 -8.15
CA GLY A 257 -8.34 11.62 -8.09
C GLY A 257 -9.65 11.75 -8.89
N PRO A 258 -10.05 10.72 -9.68
CA PRO A 258 -9.37 9.43 -9.87
C PRO A 258 -7.95 9.59 -10.43
N ALA A 259 -7.00 8.79 -9.93
CA ALA A 259 -5.58 8.87 -10.24
C ALA A 259 -5.07 7.54 -10.83
N THR A 260 -3.80 7.48 -11.24
CA THR A 260 -3.20 6.26 -11.78
C THR A 260 -3.31 5.13 -10.74
N THR A 261 -3.72 3.94 -11.16
CA THR A 261 -3.87 2.76 -10.28
C THR A 261 -2.99 1.62 -10.77
N THR A 262 -2.77 0.62 -9.91
CA THR A 262 -2.15 -0.65 -10.31
C THR A 262 -3.08 -1.44 -11.23
N ASP A 263 -2.55 -2.37 -12.01
CA ASP A 263 -3.38 -3.24 -12.86
C ASP A 263 -4.12 -4.29 -12.04
N THR A 264 -3.55 -4.69 -10.90
CA THR A 264 -4.21 -5.55 -9.90
C THR A 264 -5.53 -4.95 -9.41
N VAL A 265 -5.57 -3.66 -9.06
CA VAL A 265 -6.83 -2.97 -8.70
C VAL A 265 -7.80 -2.88 -9.89
N LYS A 266 -7.30 -2.66 -11.12
CA LYS A 266 -8.15 -2.65 -12.33
C LYS A 266 -8.83 -3.99 -12.53
N TYR A 267 -8.05 -5.08 -12.49
CA TYR A 267 -8.53 -6.44 -12.73
C TYR A 267 -9.32 -7.02 -11.56
N ALA A 268 -9.18 -6.51 -10.34
CA ALA A 268 -10.02 -6.91 -9.21
C ALA A 268 -11.51 -6.61 -9.40
N GLN A 269 -11.89 -5.79 -10.39
CA GLN A 269 -13.30 -5.60 -10.79
C GLN A 269 -13.86 -6.80 -11.58
N VAL A 270 -12.99 -7.61 -12.18
CA VAL A 270 -13.36 -8.76 -13.02
C VAL A 270 -13.54 -9.98 -12.13
N VAL A 271 -14.77 -10.17 -11.68
CA VAL A 271 -15.20 -11.28 -10.82
C VAL A 271 -16.44 -11.93 -11.42
N SER A 272 -16.74 -13.15 -11.00
CA SER A 272 -18.03 -13.79 -11.30
C SER A 272 -19.19 -12.96 -10.74
N ASP A 273 -20.33 -13.02 -11.41
CA ASP A 273 -21.55 -12.37 -10.93
C ASP A 273 -21.97 -12.95 -9.56
N ILE A 274 -22.32 -12.07 -8.62
CA ILE A 274 -22.76 -12.44 -7.28
C ILE A 274 -23.94 -11.56 -6.86
N CYS A 275 -24.93 -12.18 -6.20
CA CYS A 275 -25.99 -11.42 -5.55
C CYS A 275 -25.41 -10.75 -4.28
N PRO A 276 -25.54 -9.41 -4.10
CA PRO A 276 -24.96 -8.71 -2.95
C PRO A 276 -25.65 -9.01 -1.62
N ARG A 277 -26.65 -9.92 -1.62
CA ARG A 277 -27.35 -10.42 -0.43
C ARG A 277 -26.76 -11.74 0.08
N GLU A 278 -25.88 -12.38 -0.69
CA GLU A 278 -25.17 -13.58 -0.27
C GLU A 278 -24.25 -13.30 0.92
N GLU A 279 -24.10 -14.30 1.79
CA GLU A 279 -23.26 -14.20 2.98
C GLU A 279 -21.80 -13.89 2.64
N GLU A 280 -21.26 -14.51 1.59
CA GLU A 280 -19.89 -14.27 1.12
C GLU A 280 -19.64 -12.79 0.79
N PHE A 281 -20.60 -12.12 0.15
CA PHE A 281 -20.47 -10.70 -0.15
C PHE A 281 -20.60 -9.83 1.11
N GLY A 282 -21.46 -10.24 2.04
CA GLY A 282 -21.58 -9.59 3.36
C GLY A 282 -20.27 -9.64 4.15
N GLN A 283 -19.58 -10.78 4.13
CA GLN A 283 -18.25 -10.94 4.75
C GLN A 283 -17.20 -10.03 4.11
N ILE A 284 -17.26 -9.81 2.78
CA ILE A 284 -16.37 -8.85 2.10
C ILE A 284 -16.64 -7.42 2.58
N LEU A 285 -17.91 -7.02 2.68
CA LEU A 285 -18.29 -5.69 3.16
C LEU A 285 -17.85 -5.47 4.62
N ASP A 286 -18.02 -6.48 5.47
CA ASP A 286 -17.61 -6.43 6.88
C ASP A 286 -16.08 -6.33 7.01
N TRP A 287 -15.36 -7.14 6.24
CA TRP A 287 -13.90 -7.05 6.17
C TRP A 287 -13.45 -5.65 5.73
N ILE A 288 -14.04 -5.09 4.66
CA ILE A 288 -13.71 -3.73 4.19
C ILE A 288 -14.02 -2.70 5.28
N SER A 289 -15.17 -2.80 5.95
CA SER A 289 -15.53 -1.86 7.02
C SER A 289 -14.49 -1.88 8.16
N ASN A 290 -14.10 -3.08 8.59
CA ASN A 290 -13.09 -3.27 9.63
C ASN A 290 -11.71 -2.73 9.19
N GLU A 291 -11.24 -3.08 8.00
CA GLU A 291 -9.92 -2.68 7.53
C GLU A 291 -9.81 -1.18 7.24
N LEU A 292 -10.86 -0.55 6.68
CA LEU A 292 -10.91 0.92 6.53
C LEU A 292 -10.83 1.62 7.89
N THR A 293 -11.52 1.08 8.90
CA THR A 293 -11.51 1.64 10.25
C THR A 293 -10.12 1.58 10.88
N LYS A 294 -9.43 0.42 10.77
CA LYS A 294 -8.08 0.19 11.29
C LYS A 294 -7.03 1.17 10.76
N LEU A 295 -7.26 1.81 9.61
CA LEU A 295 -6.33 2.80 9.06
C LEU A 295 -6.25 4.10 9.89
N VAL A 296 -7.27 4.40 10.70
CA VAL A 296 -7.33 5.67 11.46
C VAL A 296 -7.90 5.55 12.87
N ALA A 297 -8.43 4.38 13.26
CA ALA A 297 -9.09 4.17 14.54
C ALA A 297 -9.15 2.67 14.92
N ASP A 298 -9.46 2.40 16.20
CA ASP A 298 -9.69 1.03 16.70
C ASP A 298 -11.13 0.56 16.34
N PRO A 299 -11.28 -0.55 15.59
CA PRO A 299 -12.59 -1.08 15.20
C PRO A 299 -13.46 -1.57 16.36
N ASN A 300 -12.91 -1.71 17.57
CA ASN A 300 -13.72 -1.99 18.77
C ASN A 300 -14.60 -0.81 19.19
N TYR A 301 -14.23 0.42 18.83
CA TYR A 301 -14.93 1.65 19.22
C TYR A 301 -15.49 2.43 18.02
N TYR A 302 -14.90 2.25 16.85
CA TYR A 302 -15.25 2.92 15.61
C TYR A 302 -15.72 1.91 14.56
N THR A 303 -16.45 2.38 13.57
CA THR A 303 -16.88 1.56 12.44
C THR A 303 -16.98 2.40 11.18
N SER A 304 -16.85 1.74 10.03
CA SER A 304 -17.03 2.36 8.73
C SER A 304 -18.42 2.06 8.17
N VAL A 305 -19.13 3.11 7.75
CA VAL A 305 -20.44 3.03 7.09
C VAL A 305 -20.26 3.35 5.61
N LEU A 306 -20.55 2.39 4.74
CA LEU A 306 -20.31 2.48 3.29
C LEU A 306 -21.54 2.96 2.54
N PHE A 307 -21.31 3.75 1.49
CA PHE A 307 -22.32 4.26 0.55
C PHE A 307 -21.86 4.07 -0.89
N GLY A 308 -22.80 3.72 -1.78
CA GLY A 308 -22.59 3.85 -3.21
C GLY A 308 -22.66 5.33 -3.60
N GLY A 309 -21.58 5.89 -4.13
CA GLY A 309 -21.52 7.30 -4.49
C GLY A 309 -20.12 7.91 -4.36
N SER A 310 -20.04 9.19 -4.74
CA SER A 310 -18.80 9.98 -4.60
C SER A 310 -18.55 10.39 -3.15
N GLY A 311 -17.35 10.90 -2.84
CA GLY A 311 -17.04 11.43 -1.51
C GLY A 311 -18.02 12.52 -1.01
N THR A 312 -18.62 13.29 -1.92
CA THR A 312 -19.67 14.26 -1.55
C THR A 312 -20.87 13.59 -0.90
N ALA A 313 -21.23 12.36 -1.31
CA ALA A 313 -22.32 11.61 -0.70
C ALA A 313 -22.02 11.27 0.77
N ALA A 314 -20.78 10.93 1.11
CA ALA A 314 -20.37 10.71 2.51
C ALA A 314 -20.48 12.00 3.34
N VAL A 315 -20.00 13.15 2.84
CA VAL A 315 -20.13 14.44 3.54
C VAL A 315 -21.59 14.84 3.73
N GLU A 316 -22.39 14.69 2.68
CA GLU A 316 -23.82 14.98 2.72
C GLU A 316 -24.55 14.05 3.69
N ALA A 317 -24.23 12.76 3.71
CA ALA A 317 -24.79 11.80 4.65
C ALA A 317 -24.47 12.17 6.11
N ILE A 318 -23.25 12.64 6.42
CA ILE A 318 -22.92 13.14 7.76
C ILE A 318 -23.78 14.36 8.08
N ILE A 319 -23.65 15.44 7.29
CA ILE A 319 -24.25 16.75 7.60
C ILE A 319 -25.78 16.64 7.70
N SER A 320 -26.42 15.91 6.79
CA SER A 320 -27.88 15.76 6.78
C SER A 320 -28.44 14.83 7.87
N SER A 321 -27.60 13.98 8.49
CA SER A 321 -28.06 12.99 9.47
C SER A 321 -27.75 13.34 10.92
N ILE A 322 -26.68 14.11 11.19
CA ILE A 322 -26.21 14.32 12.58
C ILE A 322 -26.58 15.70 13.15
N VAL A 323 -26.88 16.67 12.30
CA VAL A 323 -27.23 18.03 12.74
C VAL A 323 -28.73 18.08 13.07
N GLY A 324 -29.02 18.16 14.37
CA GLY A 324 -30.38 18.29 14.90
C GLY A 324 -30.89 19.73 14.89
N ASN A 325 -31.29 20.23 16.06
CA ASN A 325 -31.71 21.63 16.25
C ASN A 325 -30.55 22.53 16.72
N GLU A 326 -29.34 21.98 16.83
CA GLU A 326 -28.14 22.68 17.27
C GLU A 326 -27.38 23.24 16.06
N LYS A 327 -26.50 24.22 16.28
CA LYS A 327 -25.72 24.84 15.19
C LYS A 327 -24.50 24.01 14.80
N ILE A 328 -24.16 24.06 13.52
CA ILE A 328 -22.88 23.58 12.96
C ILE A 328 -22.02 24.76 12.49
N ILE A 329 -20.76 24.82 12.91
CA ILE A 329 -19.77 25.71 12.28
C ILE A 329 -19.16 24.99 11.08
N ILE A 330 -19.11 25.65 9.93
CA ILE A 330 -18.45 25.12 8.73
C ILE A 330 -17.27 26.02 8.40
N ILE A 331 -16.06 25.46 8.47
CA ILE A 331 -14.85 26.16 8.04
C ILE A 331 -14.79 26.16 6.52
N ASN A 332 -14.86 27.34 5.93
CA ASN A 332 -14.77 27.54 4.48
C ASN A 332 -13.48 28.28 4.13
N ASN A 333 -12.49 27.54 3.65
CA ASN A 333 -11.28 28.06 3.01
C ASN A 333 -11.06 27.53 1.59
N GLY A 334 -12.13 27.09 0.93
CA GLY A 334 -12.05 26.56 -0.43
C GLY A 334 -13.32 25.87 -0.88
N ALA A 335 -13.26 25.29 -2.08
CA ALA A 335 -14.47 24.82 -2.77
C ALA A 335 -15.20 23.67 -2.05
N TYR A 336 -14.53 22.93 -1.14
CA TYR A 336 -15.15 21.81 -0.42
C TYR A 336 -15.86 22.30 0.84
N GLY A 337 -15.29 23.28 1.55
CA GLY A 337 -15.99 24.00 2.63
C GLY A 337 -17.22 24.74 2.11
N GLU A 338 -17.09 25.42 0.96
CA GLU A 338 -18.24 26.05 0.29
C GLU A 338 -19.33 25.02 -0.07
N ARG A 339 -18.92 23.81 -0.50
CA ARG A 339 -19.85 22.72 -0.77
C ARG A 339 -20.57 22.25 0.50
N MET A 340 -19.89 22.17 1.63
CA MET A 340 -20.54 21.86 2.91
C MET A 340 -21.58 22.91 3.29
N CYS A 341 -21.29 24.20 3.11
CA CYS A 341 -22.28 25.27 3.31
C CYS A 341 -23.49 25.11 2.38
N LYS A 342 -23.26 24.79 1.11
CA LYS A 342 -24.33 24.50 0.13
C LYS A 342 -25.19 23.32 0.57
N ILE A 343 -24.59 22.23 1.05
CA ILE A 343 -25.31 21.07 1.61
C ILE A 343 -26.16 21.51 2.81
N ALA A 344 -25.57 22.22 3.77
CA ALA A 344 -26.30 22.68 4.95
C ALA A 344 -27.50 23.55 4.58
N ASN A 345 -27.34 24.43 3.59
CA ASN A 345 -28.42 25.26 3.06
C ASN A 345 -29.53 24.45 2.38
N VAL A 346 -29.19 23.45 1.56
CA VAL A 346 -30.17 22.57 0.89
C VAL A 346 -31.06 21.82 1.89
N TYR A 347 -30.50 21.42 3.03
CA TYR A 347 -31.23 20.73 4.09
C TYR A 347 -31.81 21.67 5.16
N GLU A 348 -31.76 22.99 4.93
CA GLU A 348 -32.26 24.03 5.83
C GLU A 348 -31.71 23.88 7.27
N LEU A 349 -30.42 23.53 7.38
CA LEU A 349 -29.73 23.38 8.66
C LEU A 349 -29.28 24.74 9.20
N ASP A 350 -29.29 24.88 10.52
CA ASP A 350 -28.74 26.06 11.18
C ASP A 350 -27.20 25.97 11.23
N TYR A 351 -26.53 26.79 10.41
CA TYR A 351 -25.08 26.77 10.29
C TYR A 351 -24.47 28.17 10.33
N ILE A 352 -23.23 28.24 10.81
CA ILE A 352 -22.38 29.42 10.74
C ILE A 352 -21.21 29.12 9.81
N GLU A 353 -21.07 29.92 8.75
CA GLU A 353 -19.89 29.87 7.90
C GLU A 353 -18.74 30.64 8.55
N TYR A 354 -17.66 29.93 8.89
CA TYR A 354 -16.39 30.55 9.27
C TYR A 354 -15.51 30.67 8.01
N LYS A 355 -15.50 31.86 7.40
CA LYS A 355 -14.66 32.14 6.23
C LYS A 355 -13.20 32.32 6.66
N SER A 356 -12.31 31.56 6.03
CA SER A 356 -10.86 31.66 6.21
C SER A 356 -10.17 31.82 4.85
N PRO A 357 -9.01 32.49 4.76
CA PRO A 357 -8.26 32.58 3.51
C PRO A 357 -7.87 31.19 2.98
N ALA A 358 -7.83 31.05 1.65
CA ALA A 358 -7.56 29.78 0.97
C ALA A 358 -6.08 29.34 0.98
N ILE A 359 -5.18 30.27 1.29
CA ILE A 359 -3.72 30.09 1.26
C ILE A 359 -3.05 30.37 2.61
N ASP A 360 -3.80 30.83 3.61
CA ASP A 360 -3.29 31.06 4.96
C ASP A 360 -3.88 30.04 5.94
N ARG A 361 -3.15 29.81 7.02
CA ARG A 361 -3.59 28.92 8.11
C ARG A 361 -4.83 29.49 8.80
N ILE A 362 -5.74 28.60 9.22
CA ILE A 362 -6.94 28.94 10.00
C ILE A 362 -6.55 29.65 11.30
N ASN A 363 -7.17 30.80 11.56
CA ASN A 363 -6.97 31.55 12.79
C ASN A 363 -7.82 30.97 13.94
N LEU A 364 -7.20 30.12 14.76
CA LEU A 364 -7.85 29.43 15.87
C LEU A 364 -8.37 30.37 16.97
N ILE A 365 -7.76 31.55 17.16
CA ILE A 365 -8.20 32.53 18.15
C ILE A 365 -9.56 33.10 17.72
N ASN A 366 -9.68 33.50 16.45
CA ASN A 366 -10.94 34.02 15.91
C ASN A 366 -12.03 32.93 15.86
N LEU A 367 -11.64 31.69 15.55
CA LEU A 367 -12.57 30.56 15.57
C LEU A 367 -13.10 30.28 16.99
N GLU A 368 -12.22 30.31 17.99
CA GLU A 368 -12.60 30.18 19.41
C GLU A 368 -13.51 31.33 19.87
N GLN A 369 -13.20 32.57 19.46
CA GLN A 369 -14.08 33.70 19.74
C GLN A 369 -15.47 33.50 19.14
N LEU A 370 -15.58 33.01 17.91
CA LEU A 370 -16.86 32.71 17.28
C LEU A 370 -17.66 31.66 18.10
N ILE A 371 -17.00 30.59 18.54
CA ILE A 371 -17.62 29.55 19.38
C ILE A 371 -18.17 30.15 20.69
N ARG A 372 -17.38 31.00 21.36
CA ARG A 372 -17.73 31.59 22.67
C ARG A 372 -18.87 32.60 22.61
N HIS A 373 -19.00 33.33 21.51
CA HIS A 373 -20.01 34.39 21.35
C HIS A 373 -21.26 33.93 20.59
N SER A 374 -21.36 32.64 20.25
CA SER A 374 -22.56 32.08 19.66
C SER A 374 -23.74 32.17 20.64
N ASP A 375 -24.87 32.66 20.15
CA ASP A 375 -26.15 32.78 20.87
C ASP A 375 -26.84 31.42 21.10
N GLN A 376 -26.44 30.41 20.34
CA GLN A 376 -26.96 29.05 20.39
C GLN A 376 -25.81 28.06 20.53
N LYS A 377 -26.10 26.90 21.14
CA LYS A 377 -25.13 25.83 21.32
C LYS A 377 -24.59 25.35 19.97
N ILE A 378 -23.28 25.47 19.79
CA ILE A 378 -22.56 24.83 18.70
C ILE A 378 -22.34 23.37 19.09
N ALA A 379 -22.93 22.44 18.35
CA ALA A 379 -22.76 21.00 18.61
C ALA A 379 -21.78 20.33 17.65
N HIS A 380 -21.56 20.95 16.49
CA HIS A 380 -20.74 20.40 15.42
C HIS A 380 -19.80 21.44 14.82
N LEU A 381 -18.64 20.99 14.36
CA LEU A 381 -17.74 21.76 13.53
C LEU A 381 -17.26 20.89 12.37
N ALA A 382 -17.42 21.37 11.14
CA ALA A 382 -16.94 20.70 9.93
C ALA A 382 -15.72 21.40 9.33
N VAL A 383 -14.73 20.60 8.95
CA VAL A 383 -13.49 21.07 8.33
C VAL A 383 -13.02 20.09 7.24
N VAL A 384 -12.42 20.61 6.18
CA VAL A 384 -11.72 19.83 5.15
C VAL A 384 -10.27 19.69 5.58
N HIS A 385 -9.72 18.48 5.67
CA HIS A 385 -8.33 18.28 6.11
C HIS A 385 -7.34 18.74 5.04
N CYS A 386 -7.49 18.28 3.80
CA CYS A 386 -6.66 18.67 2.66
C CYS A 386 -7.51 19.40 1.61
N GLU A 387 -7.38 20.72 1.53
CA GLU A 387 -8.13 21.56 0.60
C GLU A 387 -7.46 21.58 -0.78
N THR A 388 -7.86 20.64 -1.64
CA THR A 388 -7.28 20.44 -2.99
C THR A 388 -7.53 21.57 -3.98
N THR A 389 -8.29 22.60 -3.58
CA THR A 389 -8.38 23.86 -4.32
C THR A 389 -7.02 24.55 -4.40
N THR A 390 -6.23 24.51 -3.31
CA THR A 390 -4.92 25.19 -3.22
C THR A 390 -3.75 24.25 -2.89
N GLY A 391 -4.01 23.15 -2.18
CA GLY A 391 -2.98 22.29 -1.58
C GLY A 391 -2.82 22.48 -0.07
N MET A 392 -3.60 23.38 0.54
CA MET A 392 -3.59 23.69 1.97
C MET A 392 -3.92 22.48 2.84
N LEU A 393 -3.12 22.26 3.88
CA LEU A 393 -3.37 21.27 4.93
C LEU A 393 -3.87 21.98 6.20
N ASN A 394 -5.13 21.76 6.55
CA ASN A 394 -5.74 22.37 7.72
C ASN A 394 -5.32 21.62 9.01
N PRO A 395 -5.03 22.34 10.12
CA PRO A 395 -4.48 21.77 11.36
C PRO A 395 -5.56 21.06 12.20
N ILE A 396 -6.01 19.88 11.77
CA ILE A 396 -7.14 19.18 12.39
C ILE A 396 -6.87 18.72 13.84
N LYS A 397 -5.60 18.51 14.23
CA LYS A 397 -5.25 18.16 15.61
C LYS A 397 -5.51 19.32 16.56
N GLU A 398 -5.12 20.53 16.17
CA GLU A 398 -5.34 21.75 16.94
C GLU A 398 -6.83 22.16 16.96
N ILE A 399 -7.52 22.04 15.82
CA ILE A 399 -8.98 22.24 15.75
C ILE A 399 -9.70 21.20 16.62
N GLY A 400 -9.23 19.95 16.63
CA GLY A 400 -9.73 18.87 17.48
C GLY A 400 -9.58 19.19 18.97
N GLY A 401 -8.43 19.75 19.38
CA GLY A 401 -8.20 20.23 20.74
C GLY A 401 -9.18 21.33 21.14
N LEU A 402 -9.46 22.28 20.25
CA LEU A 402 -10.48 23.31 20.46
C LEU A 402 -11.88 22.70 20.57
N CYS A 403 -12.24 21.77 19.69
CA CYS A 403 -13.52 21.07 19.72
C CYS A 403 -13.70 20.31 21.04
N LYS A 404 -12.66 19.63 21.53
CA LYS A 404 -12.68 18.91 22.81
C LYS A 404 -12.94 19.86 23.99
N LYS A 405 -12.30 21.03 24.00
CA LYS A 405 -12.47 22.05 25.05
C LYS A 405 -13.93 22.54 25.19
N TYR A 406 -14.66 22.59 24.08
CA TYR A 406 -16.04 23.10 24.02
C TYR A 406 -17.09 22.00 23.81
N GLU A 407 -16.71 20.73 23.94
CA GLU A 407 -17.59 19.56 23.73
C GLU A 407 -18.28 19.54 22.35
N ILE A 408 -17.58 20.03 21.32
CA ILE A 408 -18.03 20.09 19.93
C ILE A 408 -17.64 18.80 19.21
N ASN A 409 -18.56 18.26 18.42
CA ASN A 409 -18.31 17.09 17.59
C ASN A 409 -17.65 17.51 16.27
N MET A 410 -16.39 17.14 16.09
CA MET A 410 -15.66 17.46 14.86
C MET A 410 -16.00 16.50 13.73
N ILE A 411 -16.29 17.06 12.55
CA ILE A 411 -16.50 16.39 11.27
C ILE A 411 -15.32 16.74 10.38
N VAL A 412 -14.66 15.73 9.83
CA VAL A 412 -13.51 15.91 8.95
C VAL A 412 -13.81 15.33 7.57
N ASP A 413 -13.80 16.17 6.55
CA ASP A 413 -13.63 15.72 5.16
C ASP A 413 -12.14 15.39 4.96
N ALA A 414 -11.86 14.10 4.91
CA ALA A 414 -10.52 13.57 4.69
C ALA A 414 -10.39 12.95 3.29
N MET A 415 -11.22 13.35 2.31
CA MET A 415 -11.22 12.72 0.98
C MET A 415 -9.84 12.66 0.35
N SER A 416 -9.05 13.72 0.49
CA SER A 416 -7.73 13.83 -0.14
C SER A 416 -6.57 13.67 0.85
N SER A 417 -6.83 13.21 2.08
CA SER A 417 -5.79 12.96 3.10
C SER A 417 -5.84 11.54 3.69
N PHE A 418 -7.02 10.94 3.83
CA PHE A 418 -7.18 9.55 4.27
C PHE A 418 -6.33 8.60 3.42
N ALA A 419 -5.67 7.61 4.05
CA ALA A 419 -4.73 6.69 3.42
C ALA A 419 -3.51 7.34 2.73
N ALA A 420 -3.18 8.59 3.07
CA ALA A 420 -1.90 9.21 2.72
C ALA A 420 -1.29 9.91 3.93
N ILE A 421 -1.98 10.87 4.52
CA ILE A 421 -1.50 11.60 5.69
C ILE A 421 -1.94 10.81 6.93
N PRO A 422 -1.04 10.52 7.90
CA PRO A 422 -1.43 9.86 9.14
C PRO A 422 -2.55 10.61 9.88
N ILE A 423 -3.60 9.88 10.25
CA ILE A 423 -4.75 10.41 11.00
C ILE A 423 -5.06 9.43 12.12
N ASP A 424 -5.17 9.95 13.35
CA ASP A 424 -5.69 9.20 14.49
C ASP A 424 -6.96 9.90 14.98
N MET A 425 -8.11 9.25 14.81
CA MET A 425 -9.40 9.86 15.14
C MET A 425 -9.56 10.16 16.63
N LYS A 426 -8.99 9.32 17.50
CA LYS A 426 -9.12 9.48 18.95
C LYS A 426 -8.23 10.61 19.46
N GLU A 427 -6.96 10.62 19.07
CA GLU A 427 -6.00 11.65 19.45
C GLU A 427 -6.39 13.02 18.89
N MET A 428 -6.91 13.07 17.67
CA MET A 428 -7.33 14.30 17.01
C MET A 428 -8.80 14.69 17.32
N ASN A 429 -9.49 13.98 18.22
CA ASN A 429 -10.88 14.25 18.61
C ASN A 429 -11.86 14.35 17.41
N ILE A 430 -11.73 13.43 16.45
CA ILE A 430 -12.58 13.35 15.25
C ILE A 430 -13.80 12.49 15.57
N GLY A 431 -15.00 13.07 15.48
CA GLY A 431 -16.25 12.34 15.66
C GLY A 431 -16.71 11.59 14.42
N TYR A 432 -16.51 12.20 13.24
CA TYR A 432 -16.89 11.65 11.94
C TYR A 432 -15.83 12.01 10.91
N LEU A 433 -15.37 11.01 10.14
CA LEU A 433 -14.41 11.19 9.05
C LEU A 433 -15.04 10.69 7.74
N ALA A 434 -15.09 11.55 6.72
CA ALA A 434 -15.54 11.18 5.38
C ALA A 434 -14.34 10.91 4.46
N ALA A 435 -14.42 9.86 3.65
CA ALA A 435 -13.44 9.53 2.61
C ALA A 435 -14.07 8.74 1.45
N SER A 436 -13.24 8.40 0.46
CA SER A 436 -13.68 7.65 -0.72
C SER A 436 -12.61 6.72 -1.27
N SER A 437 -13.05 5.71 -2.00
CA SER A 437 -12.23 4.66 -2.62
C SER A 437 -11.19 5.15 -3.62
N ASN A 438 -11.45 6.23 -4.36
CA ASN A 438 -10.67 6.61 -5.56
C ASN A 438 -9.70 7.79 -5.41
N LYS A 439 -9.32 8.07 -4.16
CA LYS A 439 -8.32 9.10 -3.83
C LYS A 439 -7.02 8.39 -3.44
N ASN A 440 -6.48 8.65 -2.26
CA ASN A 440 -5.20 8.08 -1.86
C ASN A 440 -5.26 6.59 -1.49
N LEU A 441 -6.46 6.00 -1.34
CA LEU A 441 -6.62 4.55 -1.30
C LEU A 441 -6.23 3.87 -2.61
N GLN A 442 -6.22 4.61 -3.72
CA GLN A 442 -5.88 4.11 -5.06
C GLN A 442 -6.86 3.04 -5.61
N GLY A 443 -8.11 3.04 -5.12
CA GLY A 443 -9.19 2.21 -5.64
C GLY A 443 -9.94 2.86 -6.82
N MET A 444 -11.01 2.18 -7.27
CA MET A 444 -11.91 2.68 -8.32
C MET A 444 -13.02 3.55 -7.72
N ALA A 445 -13.52 4.53 -8.49
CA ALA A 445 -14.59 5.41 -8.02
C ALA A 445 -15.93 4.68 -7.92
N GLY A 446 -16.73 5.05 -6.92
CA GLY A 446 -18.09 4.52 -6.74
C GLY A 446 -18.43 4.17 -5.29
N VAL A 447 -17.44 4.08 -4.41
CA VAL A 447 -17.66 3.85 -2.97
C VAL A 447 -17.14 5.03 -2.16
N SER A 448 -18.00 5.56 -1.30
CA SER A 448 -17.64 6.52 -0.26
C SER A 448 -17.98 5.94 1.10
N PHE A 449 -17.32 6.41 2.14
CA PHE A 449 -17.52 5.86 3.48
C PHE A 449 -17.29 6.91 4.56
N ILE A 450 -17.91 6.64 5.70
CA ILE A 450 -17.84 7.45 6.91
C ILE A 450 -17.28 6.57 8.02
N ILE A 451 -16.20 7.00 8.67
CA ILE A 451 -15.68 6.35 9.87
C ILE A 451 -16.15 7.17 11.07
N ALA A 452 -16.79 6.53 12.03
CA ALA A 452 -17.35 7.20 13.20
C ALA A 452 -17.37 6.29 14.42
N GLU A 453 -17.39 6.90 15.60
CA GLU A 453 -17.54 6.16 16.86
C GLU A 453 -18.94 5.53 16.92
N SER A 454 -19.02 4.23 17.21
CA SER A 454 -20.28 3.47 17.19
C SER A 454 -21.33 4.06 18.13
N GLN A 455 -20.92 4.56 19.31
CA GLN A 455 -21.84 5.22 20.25
C GLN A 455 -22.44 6.51 19.69
N ARG A 456 -21.70 7.26 18.86
CA ARG A 456 -22.20 8.50 18.22
C ARG A 456 -23.22 8.18 17.15
N LEU A 457 -22.97 7.13 16.35
CA LEU A 457 -23.94 6.65 15.37
C LEU A 457 -25.27 6.29 16.04
N HIS A 458 -25.25 5.58 17.18
CA HIS A 458 -26.48 5.26 17.92
C HIS A 458 -27.26 6.49 18.41
N LYS A 459 -26.58 7.61 18.73
CA LYS A 459 -27.27 8.86 19.11
C LYS A 459 -28.07 9.47 17.95
N CYS A 460 -27.63 9.23 16.71
CA CYS A 460 -28.30 9.73 15.50
C CYS A 460 -29.71 9.16 15.33
N LYS A 461 -30.04 8.01 15.95
CA LYS A 461 -31.39 7.42 15.96
C LYS A 461 -32.49 8.40 16.35
N LYS A 462 -32.19 9.36 17.22
CA LYS A 462 -33.17 10.33 17.74
C LYS A 462 -33.40 11.52 16.81
N ILE A 463 -32.58 11.66 15.77
CA ILE A 463 -32.63 12.77 14.82
C ILE A 463 -33.56 12.35 13.67
N LYS A 464 -34.49 13.22 13.29
CA LYS A 464 -35.43 12.95 12.20
C LYS A 464 -34.66 12.82 10.87
N PRO A 465 -34.82 11.70 10.12
CA PRO A 465 -34.17 11.53 8.83
C PRO A 465 -34.55 12.66 7.85
N ARG A 466 -33.58 13.15 7.09
CA ARG A 466 -33.76 14.19 6.06
C ARG A 466 -33.66 13.65 4.63
N SER A 467 -33.10 12.47 4.47
CA SER A 467 -32.99 11.74 3.21
C SER A 467 -33.23 10.26 3.47
N LEU A 468 -33.46 9.47 2.41
CA LEU A 468 -33.57 8.02 2.52
C LEU A 468 -32.20 7.36 2.26
N TYR A 469 -31.63 7.59 1.08
CA TYR A 469 -30.40 6.94 0.61
C TYR A 469 -29.18 7.32 1.46
N LEU A 470 -29.04 8.60 1.80
CA LEU A 470 -27.91 9.15 2.55
C LEU A 470 -28.12 9.16 4.07
N HIS A 471 -29.20 8.56 4.57
CA HIS A 471 -29.43 8.51 6.00
C HIS A 471 -28.40 7.61 6.71
N LEU A 472 -27.52 8.24 7.49
CA LEU A 472 -26.36 7.60 8.10
C LEU A 472 -26.74 6.49 9.08
N TYR A 473 -27.66 6.78 10.01
CA TYR A 473 -28.00 5.83 11.06
C TYR A 473 -28.64 4.56 10.51
N ASP A 474 -29.59 4.67 9.58
CA ASP A 474 -30.24 3.49 9.02
C ASP A 474 -29.30 2.64 8.17
N GLN A 475 -28.36 3.27 7.45
CA GLN A 475 -27.33 2.53 6.70
C GLN A 475 -26.46 1.71 7.66
N PHE A 476 -26.03 2.32 8.76
CA PHE A 476 -25.27 1.66 9.83
C PHE A 476 -26.07 0.55 10.50
N GLU A 477 -27.28 0.83 10.99
CA GLU A 477 -28.11 -0.11 11.74
C GLU A 477 -28.48 -1.34 10.91
N TYR A 478 -28.83 -1.12 9.64
CA TYR A 478 -29.16 -2.21 8.74
C TYR A 478 -27.96 -3.11 8.48
N PHE A 479 -26.78 -2.54 8.24
CA PHE A 479 -25.55 -3.32 8.05
C PHE A 479 -25.19 -4.11 9.31
N GLN A 480 -25.25 -3.52 10.49
CA GLN A 480 -24.98 -4.21 11.76
C GLN A 480 -25.92 -5.41 12.00
N ARG A 481 -27.19 -5.29 11.61
CA ARG A 481 -28.18 -6.38 11.78
C ARG A 481 -28.05 -7.48 10.74
N THR A 482 -27.65 -7.15 9.52
CA THR A 482 -27.83 -8.05 8.36
C THR A 482 -26.55 -8.38 7.60
N GLN A 483 -25.44 -7.68 7.88
CA GLN A 483 -24.20 -7.67 7.10
C GLN A 483 -24.40 -7.30 5.61
N GLN A 484 -25.48 -6.57 5.30
CA GLN A 484 -25.82 -6.15 3.95
C GLN A 484 -25.94 -4.62 3.90
N MET A 485 -25.63 -4.02 2.75
CA MET A 485 -26.04 -2.63 2.49
C MET A 485 -27.54 -2.56 2.25
N ARG A 486 -28.18 -1.44 2.62
CA ARG A 486 -29.65 -1.27 2.44
C ARG A 486 -30.09 -1.45 0.99
N PHE A 487 -29.31 -0.88 0.07
CA PHE A 487 -29.55 -0.92 -1.38
C PHE A 487 -28.39 -1.60 -2.10
N THR A 488 -28.58 -1.93 -3.38
CA THR A 488 -27.56 -2.57 -4.21
C THR A 488 -26.25 -1.77 -4.18
N PRO A 489 -25.15 -2.36 -3.68
CA PRO A 489 -23.84 -1.74 -3.70
C PRO A 489 -23.19 -1.85 -5.08
N PRO A 490 -22.18 -1.03 -5.39
CA PRO A 490 -21.36 -1.21 -6.59
C PRO A 490 -20.42 -2.41 -6.42
N VAL A 491 -20.93 -3.62 -6.64
CA VAL A 491 -20.29 -4.92 -6.35
C VAL A 491 -18.85 -4.97 -6.86
N GLN A 492 -18.61 -4.68 -8.14
CA GLN A 492 -17.28 -4.76 -8.74
C GLN A 492 -16.31 -3.71 -8.16
N THR A 493 -16.82 -2.52 -7.82
CA THR A 493 -16.02 -1.47 -7.15
C THR A 493 -15.64 -1.88 -5.72
N ILE A 494 -16.49 -2.65 -5.02
CA ILE A 494 -16.18 -3.21 -3.69
C ILE A 494 -15.01 -4.19 -3.77
N TYR A 495 -14.95 -5.07 -4.79
CA TYR A 495 -13.80 -5.95 -4.99
C TYR A 495 -12.51 -5.17 -5.32
N ALA A 496 -12.59 -4.14 -6.17
CA ALA A 496 -11.46 -3.26 -6.43
C ALA A 496 -10.98 -2.52 -5.17
N LEU A 497 -11.93 -2.09 -4.32
CA LEU A 497 -11.63 -1.46 -3.03
C LEU A 497 -10.93 -2.44 -2.07
N LYS A 498 -11.37 -3.71 -2.03
CA LYS A 498 -10.68 -4.75 -1.25
C LYS A 498 -9.21 -4.88 -1.66
N GLN A 499 -8.94 -4.98 -2.96
CA GLN A 499 -7.58 -5.04 -3.49
C GLN A 499 -6.77 -3.77 -3.16
N ALA A 500 -7.38 -2.58 -3.28
CA ALA A 500 -6.73 -1.32 -2.94
C ALA A 500 -6.39 -1.21 -1.45
N ILE A 501 -7.21 -1.76 -0.55
CA ILE A 501 -6.93 -1.84 0.89
C ILE A 501 -5.76 -2.79 1.15
N ILE A 502 -5.73 -3.96 0.50
CA ILE A 502 -4.61 -4.92 0.60
C ILE A 502 -3.29 -4.26 0.18
N GLU A 503 -3.28 -3.57 -0.96
CA GLU A 503 -2.10 -2.81 -1.44
C GLU A 503 -1.71 -1.68 -0.49
N THR A 504 -2.70 -1.01 0.12
CA THR A 504 -2.46 0.02 1.14
C THR A 504 -1.83 -0.56 2.40
N LYS A 505 -2.22 -1.77 2.83
CA LYS A 505 -1.59 -2.46 3.96
C LYS A 505 -0.16 -2.84 3.62
N TYR A 506 0.06 -3.42 2.43
CA TYR A 506 1.39 -3.82 1.96
C TYR A 506 2.36 -2.63 1.91
N GLU A 507 1.95 -1.51 1.30
CA GLU A 507 2.78 -0.31 1.24
C GLU A 507 2.90 0.37 2.62
N GLY A 508 1.79 0.49 3.35
CA GLY A 508 1.71 1.25 4.59
C GLY A 508 1.54 2.77 4.35
N ILE A 509 0.77 3.43 5.23
CA ILE A 509 0.42 4.85 5.10
C ILE A 509 1.66 5.76 5.13
N SER A 510 2.61 5.51 6.04
CA SER A 510 3.84 6.34 6.15
C SER A 510 4.67 6.27 4.88
N ARG A 511 4.98 5.07 4.37
CA ARG A 511 5.78 4.91 3.15
C ARG A 511 5.07 5.49 1.93
N ARG A 512 3.75 5.37 1.86
CA ARG A 512 2.95 6.06 0.82
C ARG A 512 3.08 7.57 0.92
N TYR A 513 2.98 8.13 2.12
CA TYR A 513 3.18 9.57 2.33
C TYR A 513 4.60 10.02 1.94
N ASP A 514 5.61 9.21 2.25
CA ASP A 514 6.99 9.49 1.89
C ASP A 514 7.17 9.47 0.36
N ARG A 515 6.55 8.51 -0.34
CA ARG A 515 6.53 8.46 -1.81
C ARG A 515 5.85 9.68 -2.42
N TYR A 516 4.71 10.10 -1.91
CA TYR A 516 4.03 11.32 -2.35
C TYR A 516 4.85 12.56 -2.02
N SER A 517 5.43 12.64 -0.82
CA SER A 517 6.29 13.75 -0.40
C SER A 517 7.52 13.87 -1.27
N LYS A 518 8.16 12.75 -1.64
CA LYS A 518 9.31 12.74 -2.54
C LYS A 518 8.95 13.21 -3.95
N SER A 519 7.78 12.82 -4.43
CA SER A 519 7.25 13.28 -5.72
C SER A 519 6.94 14.79 -5.67
N TRP A 520 6.36 15.27 -4.57
CA TRP A 520 6.12 16.69 -4.34
C TRP A 520 7.43 17.49 -4.25
N GLU A 521 8.44 17.03 -3.51
CA GLU A 521 9.76 17.68 -3.45
C GLU A 521 10.40 17.79 -4.83
N THR A 522 10.29 16.73 -5.64
CA THR A 522 10.79 16.72 -7.02
C THR A 522 10.06 17.75 -7.88
N LEU A 523 8.74 17.84 -7.75
CA LEU A 523 7.93 18.87 -8.41
C LEU A 523 8.38 20.28 -7.99
N ILE A 524 8.44 20.57 -6.69
CA ILE A 524 8.78 21.91 -6.17
C ILE A 524 10.17 22.33 -6.63
N ASN A 525 11.17 21.48 -6.45
CA ASN A 525 12.54 21.76 -6.90
C ASN A 525 12.61 21.98 -8.43
N GLY A 526 11.81 21.24 -9.20
CA GLY A 526 11.74 21.38 -10.65
C GLY A 526 11.11 22.70 -11.09
N ILE A 527 9.93 23.05 -10.57
CA ILE A 527 9.24 24.28 -10.95
C ILE A 527 10.00 25.54 -10.51
N GLU A 528 10.68 25.51 -9.35
CA GLU A 528 11.53 26.62 -8.87
C GLU A 528 12.71 26.87 -9.82
N LYS A 529 13.36 25.81 -10.33
CA LYS A 529 14.43 25.91 -11.34
C LYS A 529 13.94 26.50 -12.66
N LEU A 530 12.67 26.30 -12.99
CA LEU A 530 12.01 26.85 -14.18
C LEU A 530 11.46 28.28 -13.95
N GLY A 531 11.68 28.86 -12.77
CA GLY A 531 11.23 30.22 -12.43
C GLY A 531 9.72 30.33 -12.14
N LEU A 532 9.03 29.20 -11.92
CA LEU A 532 7.64 29.16 -11.51
C LEU A 532 7.52 29.17 -9.98
N THR A 533 6.34 29.56 -9.48
CA THR A 533 6.03 29.57 -8.04
C THR A 533 4.66 28.94 -7.78
N HIS A 534 4.37 28.63 -6.52
CA HIS A 534 3.12 28.00 -6.08
C HIS A 534 2.46 28.79 -4.94
N LEU A 535 1.14 28.63 -4.79
CA LEU A 535 0.34 29.49 -3.91
C LEU A 535 0.60 29.27 -2.40
N VAL A 536 0.60 28.02 -1.95
CA VAL A 536 0.62 27.67 -0.52
C VAL A 536 2.07 27.47 -0.05
N HIS A 537 2.46 28.14 1.04
CA HIS A 537 3.78 27.98 1.64
C HIS A 537 4.04 26.52 2.07
N LYS A 538 5.27 26.04 1.92
CA LYS A 538 5.67 24.65 2.19
C LYS A 538 5.29 24.14 3.59
N ASP A 539 5.31 25.01 4.60
CA ASP A 539 4.99 24.65 6.00
C ASP A 539 3.50 24.34 6.24
N HIS A 540 2.64 24.68 5.27
CA HIS A 540 1.20 24.47 5.34
C HIS A 540 0.68 23.61 4.18
N HIS A 541 1.59 23.08 3.36
CA HIS A 541 1.27 22.32 2.16
C HIS A 541 1.01 20.84 2.51
N SER A 542 -0.03 20.26 1.93
CA SER A 542 -0.40 18.85 2.13
C SER A 542 0.56 17.85 1.49
N LYS A 543 1.36 18.31 0.52
CA LYS A 543 2.21 17.50 -0.38
C LYS A 543 1.42 16.50 -1.26
N ILE A 544 0.12 16.71 -1.41
CA ILE A 544 -0.79 15.87 -2.20
C ILE A 544 -1.05 16.50 -3.58
N ILE A 545 -1.26 17.81 -3.62
CA ILE A 545 -1.53 18.60 -4.82
C ILE A 545 -1.00 20.01 -4.65
N THR A 546 -0.36 20.53 -5.70
CA THR A 546 0.26 21.85 -5.74
C THR A 546 -0.48 22.74 -6.73
N SER A 547 -0.85 23.94 -6.30
CA SER A 547 -1.38 24.98 -7.20
C SER A 547 -0.25 25.92 -7.63
N ILE A 548 0.11 25.84 -8.90
CA ILE A 548 1.23 26.54 -9.52
C ILE A 548 0.67 27.77 -10.25
N ILE A 549 1.33 28.91 -10.08
CA ILE A 549 0.96 30.15 -10.79
C ILE A 549 1.28 29.97 -12.27
N GLU A 550 0.31 30.30 -13.12
CA GLU A 550 0.47 30.23 -14.57
C GLU A 550 1.61 31.14 -15.02
N PRO A 551 2.45 30.69 -15.97
CA PRO A 551 3.55 31.50 -16.45
C PRO A 551 3.03 32.68 -17.28
N ASN A 552 3.65 33.84 -17.07
CA ASN A 552 3.27 35.07 -17.78
C ASN A 552 3.94 35.16 -19.16
N TYR A 553 3.52 34.30 -20.10
CA TYR A 553 3.92 34.36 -21.51
C TYR A 553 2.72 34.71 -22.39
N PRO A 554 2.84 35.57 -23.41
CA PRO A 554 1.72 35.97 -24.27
C PRO A 554 1.00 34.82 -24.98
N ASN A 555 1.73 33.74 -25.29
CA ASN A 555 1.21 32.56 -25.98
C ASN A 555 0.85 31.41 -25.03
N TYR A 556 0.90 31.62 -23.71
CA TYR A 556 0.48 30.59 -22.77
C TYR A 556 -1.04 30.39 -22.82
N ASP A 557 -1.45 29.13 -23.01
CA ASP A 557 -2.82 28.68 -22.85
C ASP A 557 -2.81 27.33 -22.11
N PHE A 558 -3.65 27.22 -21.07
CA PHE A 558 -3.70 26.00 -20.26
C PHE A 558 -4.14 24.78 -21.08
N TYR A 559 -5.07 24.93 -22.02
CA TYR A 559 -5.59 23.80 -22.79
C TYR A 559 -4.56 23.29 -23.80
N GLN A 560 -3.79 24.19 -24.43
CA GLN A 560 -2.63 23.79 -25.25
C GLN A 560 -1.57 23.06 -24.44
N MET A 561 -1.26 23.55 -23.23
CA MET A 561 -0.35 22.84 -22.31
C MET A 561 -0.89 21.46 -21.93
N HIS A 562 -2.19 21.38 -21.61
CA HIS A 562 -2.87 20.14 -21.27
C HIS A 562 -2.77 19.12 -22.41
N ASP A 563 -3.05 19.52 -23.65
CA ASP A 563 -3.02 18.64 -24.81
C ASP A 563 -1.59 18.18 -25.13
N TYR A 564 -0.60 19.05 -24.95
CA TYR A 564 0.82 18.70 -25.03
C TYR A 564 1.16 17.57 -24.04
N PHE A 565 0.81 17.73 -22.76
CA PHE A 565 1.06 16.68 -21.75
C PHE A 565 0.26 15.40 -22.01
N ALA A 566 -0.99 15.52 -22.45
CA ALA A 566 -1.84 14.37 -22.79
C ALA A 566 -1.24 13.53 -23.91
N SER A 567 -0.66 14.18 -24.94
CA SER A 567 0.05 13.49 -26.03
C SER A 567 1.30 12.72 -25.57
N LYS A 568 1.81 13.01 -24.37
CA LYS A 568 2.97 12.37 -23.74
C LYS A 568 2.59 11.44 -22.58
N GLY A 569 1.29 11.14 -22.41
CA GLY A 569 0.80 10.22 -21.39
C GLY A 569 0.57 10.84 -20.01
N PHE A 570 0.54 12.17 -19.90
CA PHE A 570 0.30 12.90 -18.64
C PHE A 570 -1.04 13.65 -18.67
N THR A 571 -1.76 13.70 -17.54
CA THR A 571 -2.98 14.51 -17.39
C THR A 571 -2.80 15.53 -16.28
N ILE A 572 -2.65 16.79 -16.64
CA ILE A 572 -2.59 17.92 -15.70
C ILE A 572 -3.98 18.44 -15.36
N TYR A 573 -4.10 19.32 -14.36
CA TYR A 573 -5.40 19.75 -13.86
C TYR A 573 -5.53 21.28 -13.85
N PRO A 574 -6.68 21.86 -14.25
CA PRO A 574 -6.84 23.31 -14.26
C PRO A 574 -6.89 23.87 -12.84
N GLY A 575 -6.62 25.18 -12.69
CA GLY A 575 -6.87 25.91 -11.45
C GLY A 575 -8.34 25.85 -11.02
N LYS A 576 -8.59 26.31 -9.80
CA LYS A 576 -9.95 26.39 -9.23
C LYS A 576 -10.25 27.73 -8.57
N LEU A 577 -9.27 28.63 -8.56
CA LEU A 577 -9.39 29.99 -8.08
C LEU A 577 -9.20 30.91 -9.29
N ASP A 578 -10.28 31.17 -10.02
CA ASP A 578 -10.27 31.88 -11.32
C ASP A 578 -9.52 33.23 -11.27
N LYS A 579 -9.49 33.88 -10.10
CA LYS A 579 -8.82 35.17 -9.91
C LYS A 579 -7.29 35.09 -9.77
N LEU A 580 -6.72 33.91 -9.55
CA LEU A 580 -5.30 33.75 -9.24
C LEU A 580 -4.46 33.21 -10.40
N GLY A 581 -5.06 32.81 -11.52
CA GLY A 581 -4.34 32.27 -12.69
C GLY A 581 -3.42 31.11 -12.32
N THR A 582 -4.01 29.94 -12.06
CA THR A 582 -3.24 28.76 -11.62
C THR A 582 -3.58 27.53 -12.44
N PHE A 583 -2.63 26.60 -12.50
CA PHE A 583 -2.89 25.19 -12.81
C PHE A 583 -2.46 24.33 -11.62
N ARG A 584 -2.86 23.07 -11.61
CA ARG A 584 -2.64 22.16 -10.48
C ARG A 584 -2.00 20.86 -10.92
N ILE A 585 -1.05 20.40 -10.11
CA ILE A 585 -0.34 19.14 -10.27
C ILE A 585 -0.48 18.36 -8.98
N ALA A 586 -1.25 17.27 -9.02
CA ALA A 586 -1.35 16.29 -7.96
C ALA A 586 -0.27 15.22 -8.13
N ASN A 587 0.11 14.60 -7.02
CA ASN A 587 1.11 13.57 -7.02
C ASN A 587 0.68 12.33 -6.20
N ILE A 588 -0.55 11.86 -6.47
CA ILE A 588 -1.17 10.72 -5.80
C ILE A 588 -1.40 9.54 -6.75
N GLY A 589 -1.84 8.41 -6.22
CA GLY A 589 -2.04 7.18 -6.99
C GLY A 589 -0.73 6.44 -7.18
N ASN A 590 -0.70 5.52 -8.14
CA ASN A 590 0.46 4.69 -8.45
C ASN A 590 1.53 5.44 -9.28
N ILE A 591 2.03 6.53 -8.71
CA ILE A 591 3.11 7.37 -9.28
C ILE A 591 4.30 7.45 -8.34
N THR A 592 5.45 7.84 -8.87
CA THR A 592 6.71 8.00 -8.13
C THR A 592 7.40 9.30 -8.52
N TYR A 593 8.48 9.64 -7.81
CA TYR A 593 9.29 10.81 -8.14
C TYR A 593 9.85 10.76 -9.57
N LYS A 594 10.09 9.57 -10.13
CA LYS A 594 10.55 9.41 -11.52
C LYS A 594 9.53 9.86 -12.55
N ASP A 595 8.24 9.69 -12.26
CA ASP A 595 7.17 10.22 -13.11
C ASP A 595 7.16 11.75 -13.04
N MET A 596 7.50 12.31 -11.87
CA MET A 596 7.60 13.75 -11.70
C MET A 596 8.86 14.34 -12.36
N GLU A 597 9.99 13.64 -12.36
CA GLU A 597 11.18 14.02 -13.13
C GLU A 597 10.84 14.14 -14.63
N GLN A 598 10.17 13.13 -15.19
CA GLN A 598 9.71 13.17 -16.59
C GLN A 598 8.74 14.32 -16.86
N PHE A 599 7.81 14.59 -15.94
CA PHE A 599 6.91 15.73 -16.05
C PHE A 599 7.68 17.06 -16.08
N ILE A 600 8.68 17.24 -15.21
CA ILE A 600 9.51 18.44 -15.15
C ILE A 600 10.33 18.62 -16.43
N ASP A 601 10.91 17.54 -16.98
CA ASP A 601 11.64 17.58 -18.25
C ASP A 601 10.72 18.03 -19.40
N LEU A 602 9.48 17.50 -19.45
CA LEU A 602 8.49 17.90 -20.44
C LEU A 602 8.01 19.35 -20.25
N LEU A 603 7.90 19.81 -19.00
CA LEU A 603 7.53 21.20 -18.67
C LEU A 603 8.61 22.19 -19.08
N ASP A 604 9.89 21.86 -18.88
CA ASP A 604 11.03 22.66 -19.34
C ASP A 604 10.98 22.83 -20.87
N LEU A 605 10.76 21.73 -21.61
CA LEU A 605 10.60 21.77 -23.06
C LEU A 605 9.42 22.63 -23.51
N TYR A 606 8.26 22.52 -22.83
CA TYR A 606 7.09 23.34 -23.13
C TYR A 606 7.37 24.83 -22.92
N ILE A 607 7.99 25.21 -21.79
CA ILE A 607 8.34 26.60 -21.48
C ILE A 607 9.36 27.16 -22.49
N LYS A 608 10.37 26.38 -22.89
CA LYS A 608 11.32 26.78 -23.94
C LYS A 608 10.62 27.01 -25.28
N GLY A 609 9.64 26.18 -25.63
CA GLY A 609 8.81 26.37 -26.82
C GLY A 609 7.98 27.66 -26.80
N LEU A 610 7.47 28.08 -25.62
CA LEU A 610 6.80 29.37 -25.45
C LEU A 610 7.74 30.57 -25.69
N GLN A 611 9.05 30.41 -25.42
CA GLN A 611 10.06 31.46 -25.61
C GLN A 611 10.63 31.49 -27.04
N GLY A 612 10.67 30.36 -27.74
CA GLY A 612 11.36 30.19 -29.03
C GLY A 612 10.52 30.27 -30.30
N GLY A 613 9.18 30.32 -30.22
CA GLY A 613 8.28 30.27 -31.39
C GLY A 613 8.13 28.86 -31.98
N GLU A 614 7.18 28.68 -32.93
CA GLU A 614 6.63 27.39 -33.40
C GLU A 614 7.63 26.31 -33.89
N GLU A 615 8.92 26.64 -34.12
CA GLU A 615 9.91 25.67 -34.62
C GLU A 615 10.32 24.61 -33.57
N TYR A 616 10.10 24.85 -32.27
CA TYR A 616 10.58 23.96 -31.20
C TYR A 616 9.70 22.73 -30.92
N PHE A 617 8.42 22.75 -31.31
CA PHE A 617 7.46 21.66 -31.01
C PHE A 617 7.45 20.53 -32.06
N LYS A 618 8.30 20.60 -33.10
CA LYS A 618 8.35 19.64 -34.22
C LYS A 618 9.55 18.67 -34.18
N SER A 619 10.44 18.78 -33.19
CA SER A 619 11.54 17.83 -32.91
C SER A 619 11.22 16.98 -31.71
#